data_AF-A0A4W6EUH9-F1
#
_entry.id   AF-A0A4W6EUH9-F1
#
_cell.length_a   1.000
_cell.length_b   1.000
_cell.length_c   1.000
_cell.angle_alpha   90.00
_cell.angle_beta   90.00
_cell.angle_gamma   90.00
#
_symmetry.space_group_name_H-M   'P 1'
#
loop_
_entity.id
_entity.type
_entity.pdbx_description
1 polymer ?
#
loop_
_entity_poly.entity_id
_entity_poly.type
_entity_poly.pdbx_seq_one_letter_code
_entity_poly.pdbx_strand_id
1 'polypeptide(L)'
;METLRSKGASLDWRVSILLFCVVAAVNGQIRYTIPEEMRKGLFVGDVAKDLGLDLKRLVSGRARLVIDEDNQYVVLNQNKGHIVVNERIDREKLCAKKSPCSFSLEIVLEDPLELFSITIEIQDVNDHAPAFPKKEINLEISESTPTGTVFLLDSAADPDVGVNSLQSYSLKANDHFCSQTTHPRRWE
;
A
#
# COMPACT_ATOMS: atom_id res chain seq x y z
N MET A 1 -41.09 23.98 76.91
CA MET A 1 -40.89 23.97 75.45
C MET A 1 -39.62 24.76 75.17
N GLU A 2 -38.75 24.16 74.36
CA GLU A 2 -37.46 24.70 73.86
C GLU A 2 -36.37 24.89 74.94
N THR A 3 -35.12 24.45 74.81
CA THR A 3 -34.26 24.23 73.64
C THR A 3 -33.22 23.14 74.00
N LEU A 4 -32.94 22.18 73.11
CA LEU A 4 -31.67 21.45 73.13
C LEU A 4 -31.09 21.30 71.71
N ARG A 5 -29.96 21.98 71.59
CA ARG A 5 -28.95 22.08 70.53
C ARG A 5 -28.49 20.70 70.01
N SER A 6 -28.61 20.49 68.70
CA SER A 6 -27.93 19.39 67.99
C SER A 6 -26.79 19.93 67.13
N LYS A 7 -25.64 19.27 67.22
CA LYS A 7 -24.37 19.62 66.56
C LYS A 7 -24.38 19.07 65.13
N GLY A 8 -24.14 19.92 64.13
CA GLY A 8 -23.86 19.49 62.77
C GLY A 8 -22.48 18.85 62.69
N ALA A 9 -22.42 17.58 62.29
CA ALA A 9 -21.19 16.89 61.97
C ALA A 9 -20.82 17.16 60.50
N SER A 10 -19.64 17.74 60.31
CA SER A 10 -18.98 17.90 59.01
C SER A 10 -18.48 16.54 58.54
N LEU A 11 -18.92 16.08 57.37
CA LEU A 11 -18.47 14.84 56.75
C LEU A 11 -17.50 15.19 55.60
N ASP A 12 -16.20 15.05 55.86
CA ASP A 12 -15.15 15.27 54.86
C ASP A 12 -15.16 14.14 53.81
N TRP A 13 -15.60 14.45 52.59
CA TRP A 13 -15.50 13.54 51.44
C TRP A 13 -14.16 13.75 50.72
N ARG A 14 -13.18 12.87 50.95
CA ARG A 14 -11.99 12.76 50.10
C ARG A 14 -12.32 11.85 48.92
N VAL A 15 -12.58 12.42 47.73
CA VAL A 15 -12.62 11.65 46.47
C VAL A 15 -11.17 11.26 46.13
N SER A 16 -10.78 10.01 46.37
CA SER A 16 -9.57 9.46 45.75
C SER A 16 -9.92 9.03 44.33
N ILE A 17 -9.60 9.88 43.35
CA ILE A 17 -9.72 9.56 41.92
C ILE A 17 -8.55 8.63 41.58
N LEU A 18 -8.81 7.32 41.57
CA LEU A 18 -7.92 6.34 40.95
C LEU A 18 -7.95 6.58 39.44
N LEU A 19 -6.96 7.31 38.94
CA LEU A 19 -6.71 7.48 37.51
C LEU A 19 -6.27 6.12 36.95
N PHE A 20 -7.23 5.37 36.44
CA PHE A 20 -6.99 4.12 35.73
C PHE A 20 -6.37 4.49 34.38
N CYS A 21 -5.04 4.58 34.33
CA CYS A 21 -4.30 4.71 33.07
C CYS A 21 -4.45 3.39 32.30
N VAL A 22 -5.48 3.30 31.47
CA VAL A 22 -5.53 2.32 30.38
C VAL A 22 -4.41 2.71 29.43
N VAL A 23 -3.23 2.09 29.58
CA VAL A 23 -2.22 2.12 28.54
C VAL A 23 -2.79 1.27 27.41
N ALA A 24 -3.44 1.93 26.44
CA ALA A 24 -3.67 1.30 25.15
C ALA A 24 -2.28 0.97 24.60
N ALA A 25 -1.95 -0.32 24.56
CA ALA A 25 -0.80 -0.78 23.79
C ALA A 25 -1.08 -0.39 22.33
N VAL A 26 -0.53 0.73 21.89
CA VAL A 26 -0.51 1.09 20.48
C VAL A 26 0.44 0.09 19.84
N ASN A 27 -0.12 -1.01 19.33
CA ASN A 27 0.63 -1.97 18.54
C ASN A 27 0.81 -1.36 17.14
N GLY A 28 1.70 -0.37 17.05
CA GLY A 28 1.95 0.38 15.83
C GLY A 28 2.73 -0.48 14.85
N GLN A 29 2.05 -1.06 13.87
CA GLN A 29 2.70 -1.63 12.70
C GLN A 29 3.19 -0.47 11.82
N ILE A 30 4.49 -0.43 11.51
CA ILE A 30 5.04 0.61 10.63
C ILE A 30 4.60 0.34 9.21
N ARG A 31 4.17 1.39 8.51
CA ARG A 31 3.84 1.34 7.09
C ARG A 31 4.61 2.41 6.33
N TYR A 32 5.34 1.98 5.30
CA TYR A 32 5.94 2.87 4.32
C TYR A 32 5.24 2.71 2.98
N THR A 33 5.27 3.78 2.19
CA THR A 33 4.72 3.80 0.84
C THR A 33 5.78 4.35 -0.08
N ILE A 34 6.14 3.60 -1.11
CA ILE A 34 7.15 3.98 -2.09
C ILE A 34 6.65 3.70 -3.51
N PRO A 35 7.02 4.51 -4.50
CA PRO A 35 6.79 4.17 -5.90
C PRO A 35 7.63 2.95 -6.29
N GLU A 36 7.14 2.19 -7.24
CA GLU A 36 7.96 1.21 -7.94
C GLU A 36 9.06 1.86 -8.79
N GLU A 37 9.91 1.03 -9.37
CA GLU A 37 10.99 1.45 -10.27
C GLU A 37 12.03 2.41 -9.67
N MET A 38 12.09 2.45 -8.34
CA MET A 38 13.12 3.13 -7.59
C MET A 38 14.50 2.51 -7.82
N ARG A 39 15.52 3.39 -7.93
CA ARG A 39 16.92 2.97 -8.05
C ARG A 39 17.44 2.39 -6.74
N LYS A 40 18.37 1.44 -6.86
CA LYS A 40 19.12 0.89 -5.72
C LYS A 40 19.78 2.00 -4.90
N GLY A 41 19.69 1.89 -3.58
CA GLY A 41 20.27 2.80 -2.60
C GLY A 41 19.39 3.99 -2.24
N LEU A 42 18.21 4.15 -2.88
CA LEU A 42 17.26 5.18 -2.50
C LEU A 42 16.61 4.87 -1.15
N PHE A 43 16.28 5.94 -0.43
CA PHE A 43 15.69 5.89 0.90
C PHE A 43 14.23 5.43 0.86
N VAL A 44 13.86 4.55 1.79
CA VAL A 44 12.48 4.07 2.00
C VAL A 44 11.88 4.68 3.27
N GLY A 45 12.57 4.55 4.40
CA GLY A 45 12.04 4.99 5.70
C GLY A 45 13.06 4.90 6.83
N ASP A 46 12.88 5.72 7.88
CA ASP A 46 13.76 5.80 9.05
C ASP A 46 13.18 4.96 10.20
N VAL A 47 13.52 3.67 10.20
CA VAL A 47 13.00 2.70 11.16
C VAL A 47 13.55 2.91 12.57
N ALA A 48 14.77 3.44 12.72
CA ALA A 48 15.32 3.75 14.03
C ALA A 48 14.47 4.83 14.71
N LYS A 49 14.18 5.91 13.98
CA LYS A 49 13.35 7.00 14.49
C LYS A 49 11.92 6.54 14.75
N ASP A 50 11.31 5.82 13.81
CA ASP A 50 9.89 5.43 13.91
C ASP A 50 9.64 4.37 15.00
N LEU A 51 10.63 3.52 15.30
CA LEU A 51 10.59 2.56 16.40
C LEU A 51 11.12 3.13 17.73
N GLY A 52 11.68 4.35 17.72
CA GLY A 52 12.34 4.93 18.91
C GLY A 52 13.60 4.18 19.34
N LEU A 53 14.29 3.52 18.41
CA LEU A 53 15.51 2.76 18.65
C LEU A 53 16.76 3.62 18.42
N ASP A 54 17.75 3.48 19.31
CA ASP A 54 19.09 4.04 19.09
C ASP A 54 19.85 3.22 18.02
N LEU A 55 20.66 3.89 17.20
CA LEU A 55 21.55 3.24 16.21
C LEU A 55 22.47 2.21 16.88
N LYS A 56 22.93 2.49 18.10
CA LYS A 56 23.73 1.54 18.88
C LYS A 56 22.97 0.26 19.17
N ARG A 57 21.65 0.34 19.42
CA ARG A 57 20.80 -0.82 19.67
C ARG A 57 20.63 -1.66 18.41
N LEU A 58 20.50 -1.04 17.24
CA LEU A 58 20.46 -1.77 15.96
C LEU A 58 21.74 -2.58 15.73
N VAL A 59 22.91 -1.98 15.99
CA VAL A 59 24.20 -2.66 15.81
C VAL A 59 24.44 -3.71 16.89
N SER A 60 24.26 -3.38 18.17
CA SER A 60 24.49 -4.32 19.27
C SER A 60 23.52 -5.49 19.25
N GLY A 61 22.28 -5.24 18.83
CA GLY A 61 21.24 -6.24 18.63
C GLY A 61 21.32 -7.00 17.32
N ARG A 62 22.37 -6.81 16.51
CA ARG A 62 22.53 -7.48 15.20
C ARG A 62 21.26 -7.39 14.34
N ALA A 63 20.65 -6.21 14.31
CA ALA A 63 19.34 -5.99 13.69
C ALA A 63 19.34 -6.45 12.24
N ARG A 64 18.51 -7.43 11.92
CA ARG A 64 18.40 -7.99 10.57
C ARG A 64 16.98 -7.93 10.08
N LEU A 65 16.87 -7.75 8.77
CA LEU A 65 15.60 -7.70 8.08
C LEU A 65 15.28 -9.11 7.59
N VAL A 66 14.09 -9.60 7.93
CA VAL A 66 13.53 -10.87 7.47
C VAL A 66 12.36 -10.54 6.57
N ILE A 67 12.38 -11.08 5.35
CA ILE A 67 11.33 -10.93 4.35
C ILE A 67 10.70 -12.30 4.18
N ASP A 68 9.36 -12.35 4.08
CA ASP A 68 8.63 -13.61 3.87
C ASP A 68 8.88 -14.24 2.48
N GLU A 69 9.44 -13.47 1.54
CA GLU A 69 9.73 -13.87 0.17
C GLU A 69 11.23 -13.95 -0.11
N ASP A 70 11.62 -14.77 -1.11
CA ASP A 70 13.01 -14.95 -1.53
C ASP A 70 13.67 -13.67 -2.10
N ASN A 71 12.87 -12.66 -2.46
CA ASN A 71 13.37 -11.43 -3.07
C ASN A 71 13.80 -10.40 -2.02
N GLN A 72 15.06 -9.99 -2.07
CA GLN A 72 15.62 -8.95 -1.20
C GLN A 72 15.44 -7.55 -1.82
N TYR A 73 14.21 -7.09 -1.98
CA TYR A 73 13.91 -5.78 -2.57
C TYR A 73 14.46 -4.61 -1.77
N VAL A 74 14.56 -4.76 -0.44
CA VAL A 74 15.00 -3.72 0.49
C VAL A 74 16.03 -4.26 1.46
N VAL A 75 16.85 -3.36 2.03
CA VAL A 75 17.87 -3.70 3.02
C VAL A 75 17.91 -2.66 4.13
N LEU A 76 18.19 -3.11 5.35
CA LEU A 76 18.40 -2.26 6.51
C LEU A 76 19.84 -1.74 6.56
N ASN A 77 20.01 -0.43 6.58
CA ASN A 77 21.29 0.19 6.94
C ASN A 77 21.37 0.38 8.46
N GLN A 78 21.95 -0.59 9.16
CA GLN A 78 22.08 -0.56 10.63
C GLN A 78 22.81 0.68 11.16
N ASN A 79 23.80 1.18 10.41
CA ASN A 79 24.61 2.33 10.82
C ASN A 79 23.86 3.66 10.70
N LYS A 80 22.83 3.71 9.85
CA LYS A 80 22.05 4.93 9.61
C LYS A 80 20.59 4.83 10.08
N GLY A 81 20.14 3.64 10.48
CA GLY A 81 18.80 3.43 11.03
C GLY A 81 17.68 3.44 10.00
N HIS A 82 17.98 3.33 8.71
CA HIS A 82 16.99 3.42 7.65
C HIS A 82 17.00 2.23 6.70
N ILE A 83 15.85 1.98 6.10
CA ILE A 83 15.68 1.03 5.01
C ILE A 83 15.98 1.75 3.68
N VAL A 84 16.71 1.07 2.81
CA VAL A 84 16.96 1.50 1.43
C VAL A 84 16.57 0.41 0.44
N VAL A 85 16.30 0.83 -0.79
CA VAL A 85 16.07 -0.07 -1.93
C VAL A 85 17.35 -0.84 -2.23
N ASN A 86 17.26 -2.17 -2.31
CA ASN A 86 18.38 -3.04 -2.68
C ASN A 86 18.30 -3.49 -4.14
N GLU A 87 17.10 -3.74 -4.64
CA GLU A 87 16.81 -4.13 -6.01
C GLU A 87 15.63 -3.35 -6.55
N ARG A 88 15.57 -3.19 -7.88
CA ARG A 88 14.46 -2.52 -8.55
C ARG A 88 13.19 -3.34 -8.31
N ILE A 89 12.14 -2.68 -7.83
CA ILE A 89 10.84 -3.30 -7.54
C ILE A 89 9.96 -3.07 -8.77
N ASP A 90 9.51 -4.18 -9.34
CA ASP A 90 8.53 -4.26 -10.44
C ASP A 90 7.20 -4.71 -9.83
N ARG A 91 6.21 -3.81 -9.79
CA ARG A 91 4.93 -4.04 -9.12
C ARG A 91 4.08 -5.04 -9.89
N GLU A 92 4.15 -5.04 -11.21
CA GLU A 92 3.45 -5.97 -12.09
C GLU A 92 3.92 -7.41 -11.83
N LYS A 93 5.23 -7.60 -11.62
CA LYS A 93 5.79 -8.90 -11.24
C LYS A 93 5.41 -9.33 -9.82
N LEU A 94 5.38 -8.38 -8.88
CA LEU A 94 5.10 -8.66 -7.47
C LEU A 94 3.61 -8.97 -7.21
N CYS A 95 2.72 -8.17 -7.80
CA CYS A 95 1.30 -8.17 -7.47
C CYS A 95 0.37 -8.37 -8.67
N ALA A 96 0.90 -8.35 -9.90
CA ALA A 96 0.10 -8.33 -11.13
C ALA A 96 -0.98 -7.24 -11.07
N LYS A 97 -2.26 -7.63 -11.08
CA LYS A 97 -3.41 -6.71 -11.00
C LYS A 97 -3.94 -6.47 -9.58
N LYS A 98 -3.32 -7.07 -8.57
CA LYS A 98 -3.78 -6.94 -7.18
C LYS A 98 -3.49 -5.53 -6.66
N SER A 99 -4.52 -4.87 -6.14
CA SER A 99 -4.44 -3.58 -5.48
C SER A 99 -5.21 -3.63 -4.15
N PRO A 100 -4.63 -3.19 -3.02
CA PRO A 100 -3.29 -2.61 -2.88
C PRO A 100 -2.16 -3.64 -3.03
N CYS A 101 -1.00 -3.19 -3.53
CA CYS A 101 0.22 -4.00 -3.63
C CYS A 101 1.14 -3.71 -2.45
N SER A 102 1.47 -4.72 -1.65
CA SER A 102 2.33 -4.57 -0.49
C SER A 102 2.98 -5.89 -0.11
N PHE A 103 4.17 -5.81 0.48
CA PHE A 103 4.82 -6.93 1.15
C PHE A 103 5.16 -6.56 2.59
N SER A 104 5.20 -7.58 3.45
CA SER A 104 5.53 -7.43 4.87
C SER A 104 6.94 -7.95 5.13
N LEU A 105 7.56 -7.37 6.14
CA LEU A 105 8.89 -7.75 6.61
C LEU A 105 8.98 -7.54 8.12
N GLU A 106 9.92 -8.23 8.75
CA GLU A 106 10.18 -8.15 10.17
C GLU A 106 11.61 -7.70 10.42
N ILE A 107 11.79 -6.70 11.30
CA ILE A 107 13.10 -6.42 11.87
C ILE A 107 13.24 -7.28 13.12
N VAL A 108 14.29 -8.07 13.15
CA VAL A 108 14.67 -8.93 14.27
C VAL A 108 15.90 -8.35 14.95
N LEU A 109 15.80 -8.05 16.23
CA LEU A 109 16.95 -7.74 17.09
C LEU A 109 17.17 -8.89 18.06
N GLU A 110 18.42 -9.19 18.35
CA GLU A 110 18.85 -10.23 19.27
C GLU A 110 19.33 -9.60 20.60
N ASP A 111 19.29 -10.40 21.67
CA ASP A 111 19.83 -10.09 23.00
C ASP A 111 19.45 -8.70 23.58
N PRO A 112 18.18 -8.45 23.98
CA PRO A 112 17.03 -9.37 23.98
C PRO A 112 16.36 -9.47 22.60
N LEU A 113 15.54 -10.52 22.42
CA LEU A 113 14.77 -10.71 21.19
C LEU A 113 13.65 -9.66 21.11
N GLU A 114 13.67 -8.84 20.07
CA GLU A 114 12.61 -7.89 19.72
C GLU A 114 12.24 -8.05 18.24
N LEU A 115 10.94 -7.98 17.96
CA LEU A 115 10.38 -8.15 16.61
C LEU A 115 9.52 -6.94 16.27
N PHE A 116 9.76 -6.36 15.10
CA PHE A 116 9.01 -5.22 14.60
C PHE A 116 8.49 -5.50 13.20
N SER A 117 7.17 -5.56 13.05
CA SER A 117 6.52 -5.78 11.76
C SER A 117 6.43 -4.46 10.98
N ILE A 118 6.82 -4.51 9.72
CA ILE A 118 6.80 -3.39 8.78
C ILE A 118 6.07 -3.85 7.52
N THR A 119 5.22 -2.99 6.97
CA THR A 119 4.61 -3.19 5.66
C THR A 119 5.10 -2.12 4.70
N ILE A 120 5.54 -2.53 3.52
CA ILE A 120 5.89 -1.62 2.42
C ILE A 120 4.81 -1.74 1.35
N GLU A 121 4.12 -0.64 1.12
CA GLU A 121 3.14 -0.48 0.04
C GLU A 121 3.82 0.09 -1.21
N ILE A 122 3.59 -0.54 -2.34
CA ILE A 122 4.17 -0.18 -3.63
C ILE A 122 3.13 0.57 -4.45
N GLN A 123 3.46 1.82 -4.78
CA GLN A 123 2.65 2.65 -5.65
C GLN A 123 3.00 2.38 -7.10
N ASP A 124 1.95 2.18 -7.88
CA ASP A 124 2.01 1.99 -9.33
C ASP A 124 2.51 3.25 -10.03
N VAL A 125 3.45 3.06 -10.95
CA VAL A 125 3.97 4.10 -11.85
C VAL A 125 3.54 3.77 -13.27
N ASN A 126 3.11 4.76 -14.04
CA ASN A 126 2.75 4.56 -15.45
C ASN A 126 4.01 4.36 -16.31
N ASP A 127 4.51 3.14 -16.35
CA ASP A 127 5.68 2.74 -17.13
C ASP A 127 5.35 1.71 -18.23
N HIS A 128 4.10 1.25 -18.30
CA HIS A 128 3.59 0.47 -19.42
C HIS A 128 2.59 1.27 -20.25
N ALA A 129 2.45 0.88 -21.52
CA ALA A 129 1.46 1.46 -22.42
C ALA A 129 0.44 0.40 -22.82
N PRO A 130 -0.86 0.75 -22.93
CA PRO A 130 -1.86 -0.17 -23.46
C PRO A 130 -1.45 -0.71 -24.82
N ALA A 131 -1.47 -2.04 -24.97
CA ALA A 131 -1.07 -2.73 -26.19
C ALA A 131 -2.16 -3.70 -26.66
N PHE A 132 -2.49 -3.63 -27.95
CA PHE A 132 -3.34 -4.65 -28.58
C PHE A 132 -2.56 -5.95 -28.82
N PRO A 133 -3.22 -7.11 -28.75
CA PRO A 133 -2.59 -8.40 -29.09
C PRO A 133 -2.09 -8.46 -30.54
N LYS A 134 -2.75 -7.72 -31.44
CA LYS A 134 -2.40 -7.62 -32.86
C LYS A 134 -2.19 -6.16 -33.24
N LYS A 135 -1.14 -5.88 -34.02
CA LYS A 135 -0.84 -4.53 -34.53
C LYS A 135 -1.81 -4.08 -35.63
N GLU A 136 -2.36 -5.03 -36.36
CA GLU A 136 -3.32 -4.81 -37.42
C GLU A 136 -4.49 -5.78 -37.23
N ILE A 137 -5.71 -5.26 -37.36
CA ILE A 137 -6.95 -6.04 -37.29
C ILE A 137 -7.69 -5.81 -38.60
N ASN A 138 -7.75 -6.85 -39.43
CA ASN A 138 -8.51 -6.83 -40.67
C ASN A 138 -9.90 -7.40 -40.41
N LEU A 139 -10.93 -6.61 -40.72
CA LEU A 139 -12.33 -7.01 -40.63
C LEU A 139 -12.91 -7.14 -42.03
N GLU A 140 -13.52 -8.28 -42.33
CA GLU A 140 -14.29 -8.49 -43.56
C GLU A 140 -15.78 -8.29 -43.24
N ILE A 141 -16.37 -7.26 -43.83
CA ILE A 141 -17.76 -6.85 -43.56
C ILE A 141 -18.53 -6.89 -44.87
N SER A 142 -19.69 -7.56 -44.87
CA SER A 142 -20.57 -7.59 -46.04
C SER A 142 -21.16 -6.20 -46.31
N GLU A 143 -21.22 -5.79 -47.57
CA GLU A 143 -21.93 -4.57 -47.96
C GLU A 143 -23.44 -4.62 -47.62
N SER A 144 -23.98 -5.82 -47.45
CA SER A 144 -25.37 -6.05 -47.04
C SER A 144 -25.59 -5.95 -45.52
N THR A 145 -24.54 -5.64 -44.74
CA THR A 145 -24.64 -5.57 -43.28
C THR A 145 -25.50 -4.37 -42.85
N PRO A 146 -26.53 -4.58 -42.01
CA PRO A 146 -27.36 -3.48 -41.51
C PRO A 146 -26.59 -2.47 -40.65
N THR A 147 -26.98 -1.19 -40.74
CA THR A 147 -26.46 -0.13 -39.87
C THR A 147 -26.76 -0.45 -38.39
N GLY A 148 -25.80 -0.14 -37.51
CA GLY A 148 -25.90 -0.44 -36.08
C GLY A 148 -25.42 -1.83 -35.68
N THR A 149 -24.97 -2.65 -36.65
CA THR A 149 -24.25 -3.90 -36.35
C THR A 149 -22.97 -3.61 -35.57
N VAL A 150 -22.75 -4.32 -34.47
CA VAL A 150 -21.56 -4.18 -33.61
C VAL A 150 -20.52 -5.24 -33.97
N PHE A 151 -19.30 -4.79 -34.21
CA PHE A 151 -18.14 -5.65 -34.41
C PHE A 151 -17.23 -5.55 -33.18
N LEU A 152 -17.03 -6.67 -32.49
CA LEU A 152 -16.16 -6.72 -31.32
C LEU A 152 -14.69 -6.73 -31.75
N LEU A 153 -13.90 -5.88 -31.09
CA LEU A 153 -12.45 -5.87 -31.21
C LEU A 153 -11.83 -6.36 -29.90
N ASP A 154 -10.68 -7.02 -30.01
CA ASP A 154 -9.91 -7.39 -28.82
C ASP A 154 -9.51 -6.12 -28.05
N SER A 155 -9.68 -6.16 -26.73
CA SER A 155 -9.25 -5.06 -25.85
C SER A 155 -7.72 -4.98 -25.84
N ALA A 156 -7.18 -3.77 -25.83
CA ALA A 156 -5.81 -3.53 -25.41
C ALA A 156 -5.63 -4.02 -23.97
N ALA A 157 -4.45 -4.59 -23.72
CA ALA A 157 -3.98 -4.99 -22.41
C ALA A 157 -2.98 -3.96 -21.91
N ASP A 158 -3.14 -3.58 -20.66
CA ASP A 158 -2.27 -2.67 -19.93
C ASP A 158 -2.05 -3.34 -18.57
N PRO A 159 -0.81 -3.60 -18.11
CA PRO A 159 -0.54 -4.26 -16.84
C PRO A 159 -0.63 -3.31 -15.62
N ASP A 160 -0.61 -1.99 -15.81
CA ASP A 160 -0.67 -0.98 -14.75
C ASP A 160 -2.08 -0.93 -14.12
N VAL A 161 -2.21 -0.36 -12.92
CA VAL A 161 -3.49 -0.34 -12.19
C VAL A 161 -4.07 1.06 -11.98
N GLY A 162 -5.36 1.11 -11.62
CA GLY A 162 -6.04 2.36 -11.30
C GLY A 162 -6.05 3.35 -12.47
N VAL A 163 -5.56 4.56 -12.22
CA VAL A 163 -5.54 5.66 -13.20
C VAL A 163 -4.51 5.47 -14.30
N ASN A 164 -3.51 4.62 -14.09
CA ASN A 164 -2.45 4.35 -15.05
C ASN A 164 -2.85 3.26 -16.05
N SER A 165 -3.81 2.40 -15.67
CA SER A 165 -4.38 1.39 -16.58
C SER A 165 -5.12 2.01 -17.78
N LEU A 166 -5.49 1.19 -18.77
CA LEU A 166 -6.30 1.59 -19.91
C LEU A 166 -7.55 2.40 -19.51
N GLN A 167 -7.58 3.67 -19.92
CA GLN A 167 -8.68 4.60 -19.59
C GLN A 167 -9.76 4.69 -20.67
N SER A 168 -9.38 4.72 -21.95
CA SER A 168 -10.33 4.97 -23.05
C SER A 168 -9.81 4.48 -24.39
N TYR A 169 -10.75 4.33 -25.33
CA TYR A 169 -10.48 4.09 -26.74
C TYR A 169 -10.92 5.28 -27.59
N SER A 170 -10.22 5.50 -28.70
CA SER A 170 -10.66 6.42 -29.74
C SER A 170 -10.52 5.77 -31.10
N LEU A 171 -11.48 6.03 -31.98
CA LEU A 171 -11.45 5.63 -33.37
C LEU A 171 -11.31 6.88 -34.23
N LYS A 172 -10.44 6.82 -35.24
CA LYS A 172 -10.34 7.88 -36.24
C LYS A 172 -11.70 8.09 -36.92
N ALA A 173 -12.18 9.34 -36.88
CA ALA A 173 -13.47 9.71 -37.44
C ALA A 173 -13.59 9.31 -38.93
N ASN A 174 -14.75 8.77 -39.29
CA ASN A 174 -15.14 8.39 -40.64
C ASN A 174 -16.68 8.32 -40.73
N ASP A 175 -17.22 8.19 -41.94
CA ASP A 175 -18.67 8.27 -42.20
C ASP A 175 -19.42 6.93 -42.00
N HIS A 176 -18.71 5.84 -41.73
CA HIS A 176 -19.27 4.48 -41.74
C HIS A 176 -19.25 3.78 -40.38
N PHE A 177 -18.30 4.13 -39.50
CA PHE A 177 -18.04 3.44 -38.24
C PHE A 177 -17.89 4.42 -37.07
N CYS A 178 -18.41 4.02 -35.92
CA CYS A 178 -18.19 4.69 -34.64
C CYS A 178 -17.65 3.70 -33.60
N SER A 179 -16.83 4.18 -32.66
CA SER A 179 -16.38 3.37 -31.52
C SER A 179 -17.40 3.42 -30.39
N GLN A 180 -17.73 2.25 -29.85
CA GLN A 180 -18.47 2.13 -28.60
C GLN A 180 -17.63 1.35 -27.59
N THR A 181 -17.35 1.96 -26.44
CA THR A 181 -16.64 1.27 -25.34
C THR A 181 -17.68 0.70 -24.39
N THR A 182 -17.68 -0.62 -24.22
CA THR A 182 -18.46 -1.29 -23.17
C THR A 182 -17.59 -1.43 -21.93
N HIS A 183 -17.86 -0.65 -20.89
CA HIS A 183 -17.29 -0.96 -19.58
C HIS A 183 -17.91 -2.28 -19.10
N PRO A 184 -17.11 -3.30 -18.72
CA PRO A 184 -17.68 -4.47 -18.06
C PRO A 184 -18.41 -3.95 -16.82
N ARG A 185 -19.69 -4.31 -16.69
CA ARG A 185 -20.45 -3.97 -15.48
C ARG A 185 -19.64 -4.47 -14.30
N ARG A 186 -19.24 -3.55 -13.44
CA ARG A 186 -18.66 -3.81 -12.11
C ARG A 186 -19.62 -4.77 -11.41
N TRP A 187 -19.27 -6.05 -11.36
CA TRP A 187 -20.04 -7.03 -10.61
C TRP A 187 -19.87 -6.74 -9.12
N GLU A 188 -20.97 -6.93 -8.40
CA GLU A 188 -21.18 -6.79 -6.95
C GLU A 188 -20.14 -7.51 -6.09
#